data_AF-A0A8T7EHW5-F1
#
_entry.id   AF-A0A8T7EHW5-F1
#
_cell.length_a   1.000
_cell.length_b   1.000
_cell.length_c   1.000
_cell.angle_alpha   90.00
_cell.angle_beta   90.00
_cell.angle_gamma   90.00
#
_symmetry.space_group_name_H-M   'P 1'
#
loop_
_entity.id
_entity.type
_entity.pdbx_description
1 polymer ?
#
loop_
_entity_poly.entity_id
_entity_poly.type
_entity_poly.pdbx_seq_one_letter_code
_entity_poly.pdbx_strand_id
1 'polypeptide(L)'
;MWPPRSQKKPKGKELSTEDVFLNRIIAGFRIEVEHVIAGVKRCRIVKDTFRNLKDGFSDLVMEVACGLHNLRVAYRHPVASLNLLDLCN
;
A
#
# COMPACT_ATOMS: atom_id res chain seq x y z
N MET A 1 -13.06 -2.97 -0.59
CA MET A 1 -13.51 -3.41 0.75
C MET A 1 -12.27 -3.62 1.61
N TRP A 2 -12.11 -2.92 2.75
CA TRP A 2 -11.00 -3.18 3.68
C TRP A 2 -11.17 -4.57 4.30
N PRO A 3 -10.10 -5.38 4.49
CA PRO A 3 -10.24 -6.68 5.12
C PRO A 3 -10.81 -6.55 6.54
N PRO A 4 -11.57 -7.55 7.01
CA PRO A 4 -12.13 -7.51 8.34
C PRO A 4 -11.04 -7.35 9.40
N ARG A 5 -11.40 -6.74 10.53
CA ARG A 5 -10.47 -6.58 11.66
C ARG A 5 -10.03 -7.96 12.15
N SER A 6 -8.74 -8.09 12.47
CA SER A 6 -8.21 -9.29 13.13
C SER A 6 -8.95 -9.59 14.43
N GLN A 7 -9.33 -10.85 14.64
CA GLN A 7 -9.98 -11.29 15.87
C GLN A 7 -9.01 -11.20 17.05
N LYS A 8 -9.48 -10.64 18.16
CA LYS A 8 -8.70 -10.51 19.39
C LYS A 8 -8.84 -11.78 20.23
N LYS A 9 -7.77 -12.16 20.91
CA LYS A 9 -7.82 -13.26 21.89
C LYS A 9 -8.84 -12.92 23.00
N PRO A 10 -9.82 -13.80 23.27
CA PRO A 10 -10.69 -13.65 24.43
C PRO A 10 -9.87 -13.79 25.72
N LYS A 11 -10.25 -13.06 26.78
CA LYS A 11 -9.52 -13.10 28.07
C LYS A 11 -9.55 -14.52 28.64
N GLY A 12 -8.37 -15.07 28.94
CA GLY A 12 -8.20 -16.39 29.56
C GLY A 12 -8.52 -17.58 28.66
N LYS A 13 -8.68 -17.38 27.34
CA LYS A 13 -8.95 -18.44 26.37
C LYS A 13 -7.99 -18.35 25.18
N GLU A 14 -7.72 -19.48 24.56
CA GLU A 14 -6.96 -19.53 23.31
C GLU A 14 -7.80 -19.06 22.12
N LEU A 15 -7.11 -18.63 21.07
CA LEU A 15 -7.75 -18.26 19.82
C LEU A 15 -8.02 -19.52 19.02
N SER A 16 -9.19 -19.61 18.36
CA SER A 16 -9.49 -20.77 17.53
C SER A 16 -8.46 -20.92 16.41
N THR A 17 -8.22 -22.15 15.96
CA THR A 17 -7.29 -22.43 14.85
C THR A 17 -7.71 -21.72 13.57
N GLU A 18 -9.01 -21.60 13.29
CA GLU A 18 -9.51 -20.85 12.14
C GLU A 18 -9.22 -19.35 12.28
N ASP A 19 -9.44 -18.78 13.46
CA ASP A 19 -9.16 -17.37 13.74
C ASP A 19 -7.66 -17.05 13.63
N VAL A 20 -6.79 -17.95 14.08
CA VAL A 20 -5.33 -17.81 13.92
C VAL A 20 -4.95 -17.77 12.45
N PHE A 21 -5.52 -18.67 11.65
CA PHE A 21 -5.27 -18.74 10.21
C PHE A 21 -5.75 -17.48 9.48
N LEU A 22 -6.98 -17.03 9.75
CA LEU A 22 -7.54 -15.81 9.18
C LEU A 22 -6.73 -14.57 9.58
N ASN A 23 -6.35 -14.47 10.85
CA ASN A 23 -5.50 -13.38 11.33
C ASN A 23 -4.14 -13.35 10.63
N ARG A 24 -3.54 -14.51 10.31
CA ARG A 24 -2.29 -14.58 9.55
C ARG A 24 -2.45 -14.03 8.13
N ILE A 25 -3.53 -14.39 7.44
CA ILE A 25 -3.82 -13.86 6.09
C ILE A 25 -4.02 -12.34 6.14
N ILE A 26 -4.84 -11.86 7.07
CA ILE A 26 -5.11 -10.42 7.23
C ILE A 26 -3.82 -9.66 7.57
N ALA A 27 -2.97 -10.23 8.42
CA ALA A 27 -1.67 -9.64 8.76
C ALA A 27 -0.75 -9.56 7.54
N GLY A 28 -0.67 -10.61 6.72
CA GLY A 28 0.11 -10.61 5.48
C GLY A 28 -0.30 -9.50 4.53
N PHE A 29 -1.61 -9.38 4.26
CA PHE A 29 -2.15 -8.29 3.44
C PHE A 29 -1.80 -6.90 4.00
N ARG A 30 -1.91 -6.71 5.31
CA ARG A 30 -1.59 -5.42 5.95
C ARG A 30 -0.12 -5.03 5.78
N ILE A 31 0.80 -5.98 5.83
CA ILE A 31 2.23 -5.72 5.65
C ILE A 31 2.48 -5.11 4.26
N GLU A 32 1.91 -5.70 3.21
CA GLU A 32 2.04 -5.17 1.85
C GLU A 32 1.48 -3.75 1.73
N VAL A 33 0.28 -3.52 2.27
CA VAL A 33 -0.36 -2.21 2.28
C VAL A 33 0.49 -1.18 3.04
N GLU A 34 1.02 -1.54 4.21
CA GLU A 34 1.87 -0.67 5.02
C GLU A 34 3.17 -0.30 4.28
N HIS A 35 3.78 -1.23 3.55
CA HIS A 35 4.94 -0.95 2.69
C HIS A 35 4.62 0.06 1.57
N VAL A 36 3.47 -0.12 0.89
CA VAL A 36 3.03 0.82 -0.15
C VAL A 36 2.78 2.19 0.45
N ILE A 37 2.01 2.28 1.54
CA ILE A 37 1.72 3.53 2.25
C ILE A 37 3.01 4.22 2.70
N ALA A 38 3.98 3.48 3.26
CA ALA A 38 5.27 4.04 3.66
C ALA A 38 5.99 4.68 2.47
N GLY A 39 5.89 4.07 1.29
CA GLY A 39 6.46 4.65 0.09
C GLY A 39 5.66 5.83 -0.50
N VAL A 40 4.34 5.87 -0.35
CA VAL A 40 3.48 7.01 -0.74
C VAL A 40 3.77 8.21 0.16
N LYS A 41 3.98 7.97 1.47
CA LYS A 41 4.39 8.99 2.46
C LYS A 41 5.73 9.68 2.20
N ARG A 42 6.47 9.29 1.16
CA ARG A 42 7.59 10.10 0.64
C ARG A 42 7.12 11.45 0.12
N CYS A 43 5.91 11.52 -0.43
CA CYS A 43 5.22 12.78 -0.70
C CYS A 43 4.84 13.40 0.65
N ARG A 44 5.66 14.32 1.17
CA ARG A 44 5.49 14.88 2.53
C ARG A 44 4.12 15.48 2.80
N ILE A 45 3.42 15.96 1.76
CA ILE A 45 2.05 16.47 1.85
C ILE A 45 1.04 15.45 2.41
N VAL A 46 1.25 14.14 2.22
CA VAL A 46 0.41 13.08 2.81
C VAL A 46 0.93 12.54 4.15
N LYS A 47 2.12 12.98 4.57
CA LYS A 47 2.78 12.56 5.82
C LYS A 47 2.58 13.60 6.92
N ASP A 48 2.83 14.86 6.59
CA ASP A 48 2.83 15.97 7.51
C ASP A 48 1.38 16.49 7.70
N THR A 49 1.16 17.36 8.70
CA THR A 49 -0.17 17.89 8.99
C THR A 49 -0.74 18.65 7.78
N PHE A 50 -1.81 18.10 7.20
CA PHE A 50 -2.52 18.69 6.08
C PHE A 50 -3.52 19.73 6.58
N ARG A 51 -3.33 21.02 6.23
CA ARG A 51 -4.12 22.15 6.76
C ARG A 51 -5.18 22.69 5.79
N ASN A 52 -5.25 22.18 4.57
CA ASN A 52 -6.27 22.61 3.63
C ASN A 52 -7.62 22.01 4.03
N LEU A 53 -8.66 22.85 4.10
CA LEU A 53 -10.01 22.47 4.52
C LEU A 53 -10.98 22.34 3.34
N LYS A 54 -10.50 22.53 2.11
CA LYS A 54 -11.32 22.36 0.91
C LYS A 54 -11.81 20.91 0.82
N ASP A 55 -13.12 20.76 0.66
CA ASP A 55 -13.76 19.45 0.55
C ASP A 55 -13.19 18.65 -0.64
N GLY A 56 -13.01 17.34 -0.42
CA GLY A 56 -12.42 16.39 -1.37
C GLY A 56 -10.93 16.60 -1.70
N PHE A 57 -10.28 17.65 -1.17
CA PHE A 57 -8.89 17.94 -1.54
C PHE A 57 -7.89 16.95 -0.93
N SER A 58 -8.18 16.41 0.27
CA SER A 58 -7.36 15.35 0.87
C SER A 58 -7.30 14.09 0.01
N ASP A 59 -8.43 13.73 -0.61
CA ASP A 59 -8.54 12.54 -1.46
C ASP A 59 -7.79 12.76 -2.78
N LEU A 60 -7.94 13.95 -3.39
CA LEU A 60 -7.15 14.33 -4.57
C LEU A 60 -5.64 14.29 -4.30
N VAL A 61 -5.20 14.82 -3.14
CA VAL A 61 -3.79 14.79 -2.74
C VAL A 61 -3.30 13.35 -2.57
N MET A 62 -4.11 12.49 -1.97
CA MET A 62 -3.78 11.06 -1.82
C MET A 62 -3.68 10.37 -3.18
N GLU A 63 -4.63 10.60 -4.08
CA GLU A 63 -4.66 10.02 -5.44
C GLU A 63 -3.41 10.41 -6.23
N VAL A 64 -3.06 11.71 -6.21
CA VAL A 64 -1.83 12.20 -6.86
C VAL A 64 -0.58 11.59 -6.24
N ALA A 65 -0.50 11.49 -4.91
CA ALA A 65 0.65 10.87 -4.23
C ALA A 65 0.80 9.37 -4.58
N CYS A 66 -0.32 8.65 -4.68
CA CYS A 66 -0.34 7.27 -5.16
C CYS A 66 0.13 7.18 -6.62
N GLY A 67 -0.34 8.06 -7.50
CA GLY A 67 0.11 8.14 -8.89
C GLY A 67 1.62 8.38 -9.01
N LEU A 68 2.16 9.33 -8.26
CA LEU A 68 3.60 9.60 -8.20
C LEU A 68 4.39 8.41 -7.64
N HIS A 69 3.84 7.71 -6.64
CA HIS A 69 4.47 6.50 -6.13
C HIS A 69 4.54 5.40 -7.20
N ASN A 70 3.44 5.18 -7.91
CA ASN A 70 3.34 4.16 -8.97
C ASN A 70 4.31 4.48 -10.11
N LEU A 71 4.36 5.75 -10.54
CA LEU A 71 5.33 6.23 -11.52
C LEU A 71 6.76 5.91 -11.06
N ARG A 72 7.11 6.29 -9.82
CA ARG A 72 8.44 5.99 -9.27
C ARG A 72 8.76 4.50 -9.25
N VAL A 73 7.80 3.63 -8.94
CA VAL A 73 8.00 2.17 -8.93
C VAL A 73 8.22 1.65 -10.34
N ALA A 74 7.42 2.08 -11.31
CA ALA A 74 7.52 1.68 -12.71
C ALA A 74 8.89 2.00 -13.32
N TYR A 75 9.46 3.15 -12.97
CA TYR A 75 10.76 3.61 -13.49
C TYR A 75 11.92 3.45 -12.49
N ARG A 76 11.76 2.63 -11.43
CA ARG A 76 12.81 2.43 -10.41
C ARG A 76 14.01 1.66 -10.93
N HIS A 77 13.81 0.76 -11.90
CA HIS A 77 14.87 0.03 -12.57
C HIS A 77 15.17 0.67 -13.93
N PRO A 78 16.44 0.66 -14.38
CA PRO A 78 16.81 1.22 -15.66
C PRO A 78 16.07 0.50 -16.78
N VAL A 79 15.67 1.26 -17.79
CA VAL A 79 15.05 0.83 -19.04
C VAL A 79 15.56 -0.54 -19.46
N ALA A 80 14.64 -1.46 -19.75
CA ALA A 80 14.98 -2.73 -20.39
C ALA A 80 15.93 -2.43 -21.55
N SER A 81 17.08 -3.10 -21.58
CA SER A 81 17.97 -3.05 -22.73
C SER A 81 17.15 -3.47 -23.95
N LEU A 82 16.84 -2.51 -24.82
CA LEU A 82 16.29 -2.78 -26.15
C LEU A 82 17.31 -3.68 -26.86
N ASN A 83 17.02 -4.98 -26.94
CA ASN A 83 17.80 -5.87 -27.79
C ASN A 83 17.34 -5.61 -29.22
N LEU A 84 18.26 -5.19 -30.09
CA LEU A 84 17.97 -4.97 -31.52
C LEU A 84 17.41 -6.22 -32.22
N LEU A 85 17.62 -7.42 -31.65
CA LEU A 85 17.06 -8.68 -32.12
C LEU A 85 15.53 -8.79 -31.92
N ASP A 86 14.95 -8.05 -30.97
CA ASP A 86 13.50 -8.07 -30.69
C ASP A 86 12.70 -7.24 -31.72
N LEU A 87 13.38 -6.41 -32.54
CA LEU A 87 12.79 -5.56 -33.58
C LEU A 87 12.91 -6.15 -34.99
N CYS A 88 13.67 -7.24 -35.15
CA CYS A 88 13.98 -7.86 -36.44
C CYS A 88 13.16 -9.13 -36.75
N ASN A 89 12.12 -9.45 -35.97
CA ASN A 89 11.16 -10.52 -36.26
C ASN A 89 9.79 -9.95 -36.63
#